data_AF-A0A379U865-F1
#
_entry.id   AF-A0A379U865-F1
#
_cell.length_a   1.000
_cell.length_b   1.000
_cell.length_c   1.000
_cell.angle_alpha   90.00
_cell.angle_beta   90.00
_cell.angle_gamma   90.00
#
_symmetry.space_group_name_H-M   'P 1'
#
loop_
_entity.id
_entity.type
_entity.pdbx_description
1 polymer ?
#
loop_
_entity_poly.entity_id
_entity_poly.type
_entity_poly.pdbx_seq_one_letter_code
_entity_poly.pdbx_strand_id
1 'polypeptide(L)'
;MLAQLMGSGVGEITAVVVRYYGGILLGTGGLVKAYGGGVNQALRQLATQRKTPLTEYTLQCEYGQLAGIEALLGQFAGKIVSSDYQASVWLRVALPFTHVNAFSTKLADFSRGSLQLLAMKNNPHLIVKNKGSAEMHFRAITRIVGLLVILFSGQ
;
A
#
# COMPACT_ATOMS: atom_id res chain seq x y z
N MET A 1 -8.83 -4.63 -21.51
CA MET A 1 -9.07 -4.53 -20.05
C MET A 1 -7.85 -4.01 -19.30
N LEU A 2 -6.70 -4.68 -19.37
CA LEU A 2 -5.49 -4.25 -18.65
C LEU A 2 -5.10 -2.80 -18.93
N ALA A 3 -5.17 -2.36 -20.20
CA ALA A 3 -4.91 -0.97 -20.57
C ALA A 3 -5.82 0.05 -19.85
N GLN A 4 -7.08 -0.32 -19.55
CA GLN A 4 -8.00 0.54 -18.81
C GLN A 4 -7.60 0.62 -17.33
N LEU A 5 -7.19 -0.51 -16.73
CA LEU A 5 -6.67 -0.54 -15.36
C LEU A 5 -5.37 0.26 -15.25
N MET A 6 -4.44 0.07 -16.18
CA MET A 6 -3.17 0.81 -16.20
C MET A 6 -3.38 2.32 -16.39
N GLY A 7 -4.33 2.72 -17.24
CA GLY A 7 -4.69 4.12 -17.46
C GLY A 7 -5.54 4.75 -16.35
N SER A 8 -6.11 3.96 -15.44
CA SER A 8 -6.98 4.46 -14.36
C SER A 8 -6.23 5.16 -13.23
N GLY A 9 -4.92 4.92 -13.10
CA GLY A 9 -4.13 5.43 -11.96
C GLY A 9 -4.43 4.74 -10.62
N VAL A 10 -5.29 3.70 -10.61
CA VAL A 10 -5.66 2.92 -9.42
C VAL A 10 -4.74 1.70 -9.28
N GLY A 11 -4.10 1.56 -8.12
CA GLY A 11 -3.27 0.40 -7.77
C GLY A 11 -4.02 -0.66 -6.94
N GLU A 12 -3.43 -1.86 -6.81
CA GLU A 12 -4.01 -3.02 -6.09
C GLU A 12 -5.41 -3.46 -6.57
N ILE A 13 -5.72 -3.33 -7.86
CA ILE A 13 -7.03 -3.69 -8.44
C ILE A 13 -6.98 -4.97 -9.27
N THR A 14 -8.06 -5.76 -9.27
CA THR A 14 -8.25 -6.91 -10.17
C THR A 14 -9.64 -6.84 -10.79
N ALA A 15 -9.74 -7.01 -12.10
CA ALA A 15 -11.02 -7.01 -12.81
C ALA A 15 -11.35 -8.41 -13.34
N VAL A 16 -12.61 -8.82 -13.17
CA VAL A 16 -13.15 -10.08 -13.68
C VAL A 16 -14.39 -9.75 -14.50
N VAL A 17 -14.43 -10.23 -15.74
CA VAL A 17 -15.60 -10.05 -16.60
C VAL A 17 -16.22 -11.39 -16.91
N VAL A 18 -17.48 -11.54 -16.51
CA VAL A 18 -18.29 -12.72 -16.80
C VAL A 18 -19.13 -12.41 -18.03
N ARG A 19 -18.97 -13.21 -19.08
CA ARG A 19 -19.75 -13.08 -20.31
C ARG A 19 -20.66 -14.29 -20.47
N TYR A 20 -21.95 -14.03 -20.63
CA TYR A 20 -22.92 -15.05 -21.08
C TYR A 20 -23.13 -14.93 -22.58
N TYR A 21 -23.09 -16.06 -23.30
CA TYR A 21 -23.38 -16.09 -24.73
C TYR A 21 -24.89 -15.95 -24.96
N GLY A 22 -25.32 -14.96 -25.73
CA GLY A 22 -26.74 -14.76 -26.06
C GLY A 22 -27.06 -14.86 -27.54
N GLY A 23 -26.41 -15.79 -28.24
CA GLY A 23 -26.84 -16.23 -29.57
C GLY A 23 -26.16 -15.58 -30.77
N ILE A 24 -25.38 -14.48 -30.56
CA ILE A 24 -24.66 -13.80 -31.64
C ILE A 24 -23.18 -13.61 -31.28
N LEU A 25 -22.29 -13.86 -32.25
CA LEU A 25 -20.85 -13.64 -32.14
C LEU A 25 -20.51 -12.15 -32.35
N LEU A 26 -19.79 -11.56 -31.40
CA LEU A 26 -19.47 -10.12 -31.40
C LEU A 26 -18.27 -9.74 -32.30
N GLY A 27 -17.61 -10.71 -32.95
CA GLY A 27 -16.35 -10.49 -33.65
C GLY A 27 -15.24 -9.93 -32.75
N THR A 28 -14.02 -9.80 -33.27
CA THR A 28 -12.85 -9.37 -32.48
C THR A 28 -13.01 -7.95 -31.92
N GLY A 29 -13.51 -7.02 -32.75
CA GLY A 29 -13.72 -5.62 -32.35
C GLY A 29 -14.83 -5.45 -31.31
N GLY A 30 -15.93 -6.21 -31.41
CA GLY A 30 -17.03 -6.14 -30.46
C GLY A 30 -16.64 -6.71 -29.09
N LEU A 31 -15.85 -7.78 -29.05
CA LEU A 31 -15.30 -8.30 -27.78
C LEU A 31 -14.40 -7.27 -27.10
N VAL A 32 -13.46 -6.66 -27.84
CA VAL A 32 -12.57 -5.63 -27.27
C VAL A 32 -13.36 -4.46 -26.68
N LYS A 33 -14.40 -3.99 -27.38
CA LYS A 33 -15.28 -2.91 -26.91
C LYS A 33 -16.10 -3.32 -25.68
N ALA A 34 -16.73 -4.49 -25.68
CA ALA A 34 -17.57 -4.95 -24.57
C ALA A 34 -16.74 -5.13 -23.28
N TYR A 35 -15.60 -5.83 -23.40
CA TYR A 35 -14.70 -6.09 -22.28
C TYR A 35 -14.01 -4.82 -21.77
N GLY A 36 -13.50 -3.98 -22.66
CA GLY A 36 -12.87 -2.71 -22.28
C GLY A 36 -13.87 -1.71 -21.71
N GLY A 37 -15.03 -1.58 -22.36
CA GLY A 37 -16.10 -0.66 -21.97
C GLY A 37 -16.70 -0.99 -20.61
N GLY A 38 -16.98 -2.27 -20.34
CA GLY A 38 -17.51 -2.70 -19.05
C GLY A 38 -16.56 -2.41 -17.89
N VAL A 39 -15.25 -2.65 -18.06
CA VAL A 39 -14.24 -2.28 -17.06
C VAL A 39 -14.16 -0.75 -16.87
N ASN A 40 -14.21 0.03 -17.96
CA ASN A 40 -14.18 1.49 -17.87
C ASN A 40 -15.41 2.04 -17.12
N GLN A 41 -16.61 1.54 -17.43
CA GLN A 41 -17.83 1.93 -16.73
C GLN A 41 -17.76 1.62 -15.24
N ALA A 42 -17.26 0.44 -14.88
CA ALA A 42 -17.13 0.04 -13.49
C ALA A 42 -16.03 0.84 -12.76
N LEU A 43 -14.93 1.20 -13.43
CA LEU A 43 -13.90 2.10 -12.88
C LEU A 43 -14.45 3.49 -12.55
N ARG A 44 -15.41 4.02 -13.33
CA ARG A 44 -16.04 5.33 -13.06
C ARG A 44 -16.88 5.36 -11.79
N GLN A 45 -17.39 4.21 -11.36
CA GLN A 45 -18.21 4.07 -10.15
C GLN A 45 -17.38 3.61 -8.94
N LEU A 46 -16.10 3.31 -9.15
CA LEU A 46 -15.23 2.77 -8.12
C LEU A 46 -14.86 3.85 -7.10
N ALA A 47 -15.31 3.67 -5.86
CA ALA A 47 -14.82 4.47 -4.74
C ALA A 47 -13.35 4.16 -4.46
N THR A 48 -12.52 5.19 -4.37
CA THR A 48 -11.07 5.05 -4.11
C THR A 48 -10.71 5.65 -2.76
N GLN A 49 -9.69 5.07 -2.13
CA GLN A 49 -9.09 5.62 -0.91
C GLN A 49 -7.58 5.70 -1.08
N ARG A 50 -6.98 6.76 -0.54
CA ARG A 50 -5.53 6.93 -0.56
C ARG A 50 -4.91 6.02 0.52
N LYS A 51 -4.05 5.08 0.12
CA LYS A 51 -3.16 4.36 1.05
C LYS A 51 -1.78 4.97 0.98
N THR A 52 -1.22 5.22 2.15
CA THR A 52 0.17 5.61 2.30
C THR A 52 1.00 4.35 2.52
N PRO A 53 2.04 4.10 1.72
CA PRO A 53 2.93 2.96 1.95
C PRO A 53 3.65 3.14 3.29
N LEU A 54 3.68 2.06 4.08
CA LEU A 54 4.41 2.00 5.33
C LEU A 54 5.75 1.30 5.09
N THR A 55 6.81 1.80 5.71
CA THR A 55 8.14 1.20 5.67
C THR A 55 8.43 0.56 7.03
N GLU A 56 9.00 -0.65 7.02
CA GLU A 56 9.31 -1.40 8.22
C GLU A 56 10.71 -1.09 8.77
N TYR A 57 10.77 -0.95 10.08
CA TYR A 57 11.97 -0.67 10.85
C TYR A 57 12.00 -1.57 12.09
N THR A 58 13.19 -1.76 12.63
CA THR A 58 13.42 -2.47 13.88
C THR A 58 13.93 -1.51 14.94
N LEU A 59 13.46 -1.71 16.17
CA LEU A 59 13.81 -0.93 17.34
C LEU A 59 14.00 -1.88 18.51
N GLN A 60 15.15 -1.80 19.19
CA GLN A 60 15.37 -2.49 20.45
C GLN A 60 15.08 -1.51 21.60
N CYS A 61 14.30 -1.92 22.58
CA CYS A 61 13.94 -1.09 23.73
C CYS A 61 13.79 -1.92 25.02
N GLU A 62 13.72 -1.22 26.15
CA GLU A 62 13.40 -1.83 27.44
C GLU A 62 11.88 -1.85 27.68
N TYR A 63 11.42 -2.76 28.55
CA TYR A 63 10.00 -2.91 28.89
C TYR A 63 9.35 -1.61 29.38
N GLY A 64 10.07 -0.79 30.15
CA GLY A 64 9.55 0.51 30.64
C GLY A 64 9.34 1.55 29.54
N GLN A 65 9.98 1.39 28.38
CA GLN A 65 9.89 2.33 27.25
C GLN A 65 8.79 1.94 26.26
N LEU A 66 8.30 0.70 26.31
CA LEU A 66 7.37 0.12 25.35
C LEU A 66 6.09 0.95 25.17
N ALA A 67 5.41 1.29 26.27
CA ALA A 67 4.17 2.07 26.23
C ALA A 67 4.38 3.48 25.64
N GLY A 68 5.53 4.09 25.92
CA GLY A 68 5.88 5.40 25.36
C GLY A 68 6.15 5.34 23.85
N ILE A 69 6.83 4.28 23.40
CA ILE A 69 7.08 4.02 21.98
C ILE A 69 5.76 3.77 21.25
N GLU A 70 4.86 2.97 21.80
CA GLU A 70 3.52 2.71 21.24
C GLU A 70 2.72 4.01 21.06
N ALA A 71 2.66 4.83 22.11
CA ALA A 71 1.97 6.12 22.07
C ALA A 71 2.61 7.08 21.05
N LEU A 72 3.95 7.11 20.98
CA LEU A 72 4.67 7.94 20.01
C LEU A 72 4.41 7.47 18.58
N LEU A 73 4.43 6.16 18.34
CA LEU A 73 4.20 5.56 17.03
C LEU A 73 2.78 5.85 16.51
N GLY A 74 1.79 5.83 17.40
CA GLY A 74 0.40 6.20 17.08
C GLY A 74 0.25 7.63 16.56
N GLN A 75 1.05 8.58 17.05
CA GLN A 75 1.03 9.98 16.59
C GLN A 75 1.48 10.16 15.13
N PHE A 76 2.28 9.22 14.60
CA PHE A 76 2.81 9.29 13.24
C PHE A 76 2.13 8.35 12.26
N ALA A 77 0.94 7.86 12.61
CA ALA A 77 0.22 6.83 11.86
C ALA A 77 1.06 5.56 11.62
N GLY A 78 1.95 5.26 12.55
CA GLY A 78 2.72 4.02 12.57
C GLY A 78 1.96 2.90 13.28
N LYS A 79 2.42 1.67 13.06
CA LYS A 79 1.87 0.45 13.69
C LYS A 79 2.99 -0.50 14.09
N ILE A 80 2.77 -1.28 15.14
CA ILE A 80 3.65 -2.40 15.48
C ILE A 80 3.27 -3.58 14.58
N VAL A 81 4.26 -4.14 13.89
CA VAL A 81 4.13 -5.33 13.03
C VAL A 81 4.35 -6.60 13.86
N SER A 82 5.34 -6.59 14.74
CA SER A 82 5.63 -7.70 15.64
C SER A 82 6.44 -7.22 16.85
N SER A 83 6.29 -7.92 17.97
CA SER A 83 7.06 -7.71 19.20
C SER A 83 7.69 -9.02 19.63
N ASP A 84 8.99 -9.02 19.85
CA ASP A 84 9.74 -10.15 20.40
C ASP A 84 10.29 -9.77 21.78
N TYR A 85 9.84 -10.50 22.80
CA TYR A 85 10.09 -10.21 24.21
C TYR A 85 11.17 -11.15 24.75
N GLN A 86 12.37 -10.61 24.94
CA GLN A 86 13.53 -11.36 25.45
C GLN A 86 14.11 -10.62 26.67
N ALA A 87 15.44 -10.64 26.87
CA ALA A 87 16.11 -9.78 27.84
C ALA A 87 15.86 -8.28 27.54
N SER A 88 15.69 -7.94 26.27
CA SER A 88 15.17 -6.65 25.80
C SER A 88 14.04 -6.90 24.81
N VAL A 89 13.22 -5.88 24.55
CA VAL A 89 12.09 -5.97 23.61
C VAL A 89 12.55 -5.53 22.23
N TRP A 90 12.41 -6.42 21.26
CA TRP A 90 12.64 -6.13 19.85
C TRP A 90 11.30 -5.85 19.15
N LEU A 91 11.12 -4.61 18.75
CA LEU A 91 9.94 -4.14 18.04
C LEU A 91 10.21 -4.07 16.55
N ARG A 92 9.28 -4.59 15.76
CA ARG A 92 9.17 -4.29 14.35
C ARG A 92 8.04 -3.29 14.17
N VAL A 93 8.35 -2.10 13.69
CA VAL A 93 7.40 -1.00 13.52
C VAL A 93 7.31 -0.62 12.05
N ALA A 94 6.11 -0.28 11.59
CA ALA A 94 5.86 0.20 10.24
C ALA A 94 5.30 1.62 10.30
N LEU A 95 5.96 2.57 9.64
CA LEU A 95 5.53 3.98 9.60
C LEU A 95 5.70 4.59 8.21
N PRO A 96 4.98 5.66 7.88
CA PRO A 96 5.16 6.37 6.62
C PRO A 96 6.59 6.93 6.49
N PHE A 97 7.21 6.77 5.32
CA PHE A 97 8.58 7.27 5.07
C PHE A 97 8.73 8.78 5.37
N THR A 98 7.68 9.56 5.08
CA THR A 98 7.64 11.00 5.33
C THR A 98 7.79 11.37 6.81
N HIS A 99 7.44 10.46 7.72
CA HIS A 99 7.47 10.71 9.16
C HIS A 99 8.71 10.12 9.85
N VAL A 100 9.57 9.40 9.13
CA VAL A 100 10.71 8.67 9.72
C VAL A 100 11.69 9.60 10.41
N ASN A 101 12.07 10.72 9.77
CA ASN A 101 12.99 11.68 10.37
C ASN A 101 12.40 12.30 11.65
N ALA A 102 11.15 12.75 11.58
CA ALA A 102 10.47 13.36 12.74
C ALA A 102 10.27 12.36 13.89
N PHE A 103 9.93 11.11 13.58
CA PHE A 103 9.81 10.04 14.56
C PHE A 103 11.17 9.72 15.20
N SER A 104 12.25 9.62 14.40
CA SER A 104 13.60 9.38 14.89
C SER A 104 14.07 10.48 15.85
N THR A 105 13.81 11.75 15.54
CA THR A 105 14.11 12.87 16.44
C THR A 105 13.34 12.76 17.75
N LYS A 106 12.01 12.57 17.70
CA LYS A 106 11.21 12.44 18.94
C LYS A 106 11.59 11.21 19.75
N LEU A 107 11.99 10.11 19.09
CA LEU A 107 12.43 8.89 19.75
C LEU A 107 13.78 9.12 20.47
N ALA A 108 14.70 9.85 19.85
CA ALA A 108 15.94 10.25 20.47
C ALA A 108 15.68 11.16 21.69
N ASP A 109 14.77 12.12 21.58
CA ASP A 109 14.39 13.01 22.70
C ASP A 109 13.76 12.23 23.86
N PHE A 110 12.84 11.31 23.57
CA PHE A 110 12.19 10.44 24.55
C PHE A 110 13.18 9.53 25.29
N SER A 111 14.18 9.03 24.57
CA SER A 111 15.15 8.06 25.09
C SER A 111 16.47 8.66 25.58
N ARG A 112 16.60 9.99 25.54
CA ARG A 112 17.88 10.70 25.76
C ARG A 112 19.00 10.16 24.85
N GLY A 113 18.67 9.76 23.63
CA GLY A 113 19.57 9.23 22.61
C GLY A 113 19.89 7.73 22.72
N SER A 114 19.31 7.00 23.67
CA SER A 114 19.59 5.56 23.85
C SER A 114 18.90 4.65 22.84
N LEU A 115 17.80 5.10 22.22
CA LEU A 115 17.06 4.34 21.22
C LEU A 115 17.47 4.73 19.80
N GLN A 116 17.63 3.71 18.93
CA GLN A 116 17.99 3.87 17.53
C GLN A 116 16.99 3.12 16.64
N LEU A 117 16.50 3.80 15.61
CA LEU A 117 15.63 3.19 14.61
C LEU A 117 16.47 2.63 13.47
N LEU A 118 16.39 1.32 13.23
CA LEU A 118 17.16 0.63 12.20
C LEU A 118 16.24 0.22 11.04
N ALA A 119 16.64 0.53 9.81
CA ALA A 119 15.90 0.06 8.62
C ALA A 119 16.09 -1.45 8.43
N MET A 120 15.01 -2.18 8.16
CA MET A 120 15.12 -3.61 7.80
C MET A 120 15.76 -3.75 6.43
N LYS A 121 16.89 -4.46 6.35
CA LYS A 121 17.65 -4.70 5.11
C LYS A 121 16.94 -5.59 4.06
N ASN A 122 15.70 -6.02 4.30
CA ASN A 122 15.03 -7.01 3.46
C ASN A 122 13.72 -6.50 2.82
N ASN A 123 13.72 -5.27 2.33
CA ASN A 123 12.54 -4.70 1.65
C ASN A 123 12.79 -4.57 0.14
N PRO A 124 12.22 -5.43 -0.72
CA PRO A 124 12.38 -5.34 -2.18
C PRO A 124 11.75 -4.08 -2.80
N HIS A 125 11.04 -3.26 -2.02
CA HIS A 125 10.47 -1.98 -2.46
C HIS A 125 11.33 -0.75 -2.14
N LEU A 126 12.45 -0.90 -1.43
CA LEU A 126 13.39 0.19 -1.16
C LEU A 126 14.59 0.08 -2.10
N ILE A 127 14.46 0.58 -3.32
CA ILE A 127 15.64 1.01 -4.07
C ILE A 127 16.15 2.26 -3.36
N VAL A 128 17.09 2.09 -2.44
CA VAL A 128 17.83 3.20 -1.82
C VAL A 128 18.70 3.83 -2.91
N LYS A 129 18.13 4.75 -3.70
CA LYS A 129 18.93 5.65 -4.52
C LYS A 129 19.58 6.67 -3.59
N ASN A 130 20.84 6.39 -3.28
CA ASN A 130 21.75 7.31 -2.62
C ASN A 130 21.98 8.53 -3.54
N LYS A 131 21.79 9.74 -2.98
CA LYS A 131 22.06 11.09 -3.53
C LYS A 131 21.24 11.55 -4.75
N GLY A 132 20.52 12.66 -4.54
CA GLY A 132 20.10 13.61 -5.58
C GLY A 132 18.63 13.48 -5.99
N SER A 133 17.83 14.50 -5.66
CA SER A 133 16.51 14.82 -6.22
C SER A 133 15.54 13.63 -6.36
N ALA A 134 14.80 13.32 -5.28
CA ALA A 134 13.74 12.32 -5.33
C ALA A 134 12.38 13.00 -5.61
N GLU A 135 12.08 13.20 -6.88
CA GLU A 135 10.72 13.40 -7.36
C GLU A 135 9.97 12.07 -7.19
N MET A 136 9.41 11.87 -6.00
CA MET A 136 8.71 10.63 -5.62
C MET A 136 7.33 10.59 -6.27
N HIS A 137 7.22 9.91 -7.41
CA HIS A 137 5.95 9.48 -7.97
C HIS A 137 5.30 8.43 -7.05
N PHE A 138 4.54 8.90 -6.06
CA PHE A 138 3.74 8.09 -5.15
C PHE A 138 2.57 7.45 -5.92
N ARG A 139 2.73 6.18 -6.34
CA ARG A 139 1.60 5.39 -6.86
C ARG A 139 0.85 4.79 -5.67
N ALA A 140 -0.35 5.31 -5.45
CA ALA A 140 -1.31 4.82 -4.47
C ALA A 140 -1.66 3.35 -4.74
N ILE A 141 -1.83 2.60 -3.66
CA ILE A 141 -1.91 1.15 -3.59
C ILE A 141 -3.16 0.93 -2.73
N THR A 142 -4.34 0.48 -3.17
CA THR A 142 -5.43 0.15 -2.20
C THR A 142 -6.34 -0.96 -2.70
N ARG A 143 -6.27 -2.10 -2.00
CA ARG A 143 -7.25 -3.18 -1.77
C ARG A 143 -7.82 -3.82 -3.04
N ILE A 144 -7.69 -5.14 -3.15
CA ILE A 144 -8.30 -5.95 -4.24
C ILE A 144 -9.81 -5.70 -4.25
N VAL A 145 -10.26 -4.71 -5.01
CA VAL A 145 -11.65 -4.57 -5.37
C VAL A 145 -11.83 -5.45 -6.58
N GLY A 146 -12.45 -6.62 -6.37
CA GLY A 146 -12.88 -7.46 -7.46
C GLY A 146 -13.94 -6.71 -8.26
N LEU A 147 -13.55 -6.15 -9.40
CA LEU A 147 -14.46 -5.47 -10.30
C LEU A 147 -15.18 -6.55 -11.13
N LEU A 148 -16.35 -6.99 -10.69
CA LEU A 148 -17.18 -7.95 -11.43
C LEU A 148 -18.03 -7.21 -12.45
N VAL A 149 -17.75 -7.44 -13.73
CA VAL A 149 -18.57 -6.92 -14.83
C VAL A 149 -19.33 -8.10 -15.44
N ILE A 150 -20.66 -8.03 -15.45
CA ILE A 150 -21.51 -9.04 -16.10
C ILE A 150 -21.94 -8.48 -17.46
N LEU A 151 -21.50 -9.14 -18.53
CA LEU A 151 -21.92 -8.84 -19.90
C LEU A 151 -22.98 -9.85 -20.33
N PHE A 152 -24.22 -9.38 -20.44
CA PHE A 152 -25.26 -10.07 -21.19
C PHE A 152 -25.17 -9.62 -22.64
N SER A 153 -24.86 -10.55 -23.54
CA SER A 153 -24.92 -10.30 -24.99
C SER A 153 -26.26 -10.80 -25.53
N GLY A 154 -27.37 -10.16 -25.17
CA GLY A 154 -28.70 -10.55 -25.65
C GLY A 154 -29.63 -9.33 -25.77
N GLN A 155 -29.98 -9.02 -27.03
CA GLN A 155 -30.94 -8.04 -27.58
C GLN A 155 -31.04 -6.67 -26.89
#